data_AF-A0AAV2TW78-F1
#
_entry.id   AF-A0AAV2TW78-F1
#
_cell.length_a   1.000
_cell.length_b   1.000
_cell.length_c   1.000
_cell.angle_alpha   90.00
_cell.angle_beta   90.00
_cell.angle_gamma   90.00
#
_symmetry.space_group_name_H-M   'P 1'
#
loop_
_entity.id
_entity.type
_entity.pdbx_description
1 polymer ?
#
loop_
_entity_poly.entity_id
_entity_poly.type
_entity_poly.pdbx_seq_one_letter_code
_entity_poly.pdbx_strand_id
1 'polypeptide(L)'
;MALTSAGGLISLLDDKGTDVKAFALRRLNDLVDEFWAEISESVSKIEILQEDTNFKYNKLAAILASKVYYHLAEYEDALHFALCAEELFDTNSPSEFVETMLSKCIDKYIELRAAQEKTSDAMGIGLPRQESTGDRSWGASGSTYKRLEFVVDKMFDRCFEHKQYKQALGIAIETRR
;
A
#
# COMPACT_ATOMS: atom_id res chain seq x y z
N MET A 1 26.12 19.10 -3.63
CA MET A 1 26.53 18.08 -4.62
C MET A 1 25.29 17.25 -4.90
N ALA A 2 24.71 17.39 -6.10
CA ALA A 2 23.55 16.60 -6.50
C ALA A 2 23.99 15.14 -6.60
N LEU A 3 23.28 14.22 -5.93
CA LEU A 3 23.38 12.81 -6.31
C LEU A 3 22.85 12.74 -7.74
N THR A 4 23.70 12.38 -8.69
CA THR A 4 23.30 12.29 -10.11
C THR A 4 22.64 10.95 -10.45
N SER A 5 22.62 9.99 -9.50
CA SER A 5 22.11 8.64 -9.73
C SER A 5 21.74 7.94 -8.41
N ALA A 6 20.64 7.18 -8.41
CA ALA A 6 20.23 6.30 -7.31
C ALA A 6 20.97 4.95 -7.32
N GLY A 7 21.64 4.59 -8.43
CA GLY A 7 22.33 3.31 -8.60
C GLY A 7 23.34 2.93 -7.50
N GLY A 8 24.02 3.92 -6.91
CA GLY A 8 24.92 3.66 -5.77
C GLY A 8 24.17 3.16 -4.52
N LEU A 9 23.01 3.74 -4.23
CA LEU A 9 22.17 3.33 -3.10
C LEU A 9 21.49 1.97 -3.37
N ILE A 10 21.11 1.72 -4.62
CA ILE A 10 20.57 0.42 -5.06
C ILE A 10 21.63 -0.68 -4.90
N SER A 11 22.90 -0.40 -5.21
CA SER A 11 23.98 -1.37 -4.99
C SER A 11 24.19 -1.66 -3.51
N LEU A 12 23.96 -0.68 -2.62
CA LEU A 12 24.02 -0.88 -1.17
C LEU A 12 22.91 -1.79 -0.63
N LEU A 13 21.79 -1.96 -1.35
CA LEU A 13 20.73 -2.92 -0.97
C LEU A 13 21.18 -4.38 -1.10
N ASP A 14 22.18 -4.67 -1.94
CA ASP A 14 22.75 -6.00 -2.15
C ASP A 14 23.71 -6.43 -1.02
N ASP A 15 24.19 -5.48 -0.23
CA ASP A 15 25.15 -5.74 0.85
C ASP A 15 24.56 -6.63 1.96
N LYS A 16 25.41 -7.34 2.71
CA LYS A 16 24.96 -8.25 3.79
C LYS A 16 24.59 -7.49 5.07
N GLY A 17 25.04 -6.25 5.25
CA GLY A 17 24.79 -5.46 6.45
C GLY A 17 23.35 -4.96 6.57
N THR A 18 22.64 -5.38 7.61
CA THR A 18 21.27 -4.91 7.93
C THR A 18 21.21 -3.39 8.09
N ASP A 19 22.22 -2.78 8.72
CA ASP A 19 22.31 -1.33 8.91
C ASP A 19 22.59 -0.56 7.61
N VAL A 20 23.35 -1.16 6.69
CA VAL A 20 23.64 -0.58 5.36
C VAL A 20 22.36 -0.56 4.53
N LYS A 21 21.60 -1.66 4.53
CA LYS A 21 20.28 -1.72 3.89
C LYS A 21 19.32 -0.68 4.47
N ALA A 22 19.30 -0.52 5.79
CA ALA A 22 18.46 0.46 6.45
C ALA A 22 18.81 1.91 6.05
N PHE A 23 20.10 2.23 5.98
CA PHE A 23 20.58 3.53 5.54
C PHE A 23 20.21 3.79 4.08
N ALA A 24 20.42 2.81 3.20
CA ALA A 24 20.08 2.92 1.79
C ALA A 24 18.57 3.10 1.59
N LEU A 25 17.72 2.34 2.28
CA LEU A 25 16.26 2.49 2.22
C LEU A 25 15.79 3.87 2.67
N ARG A 26 16.33 4.41 3.77
CA ARG A 26 15.99 5.76 4.22
C ARG A 26 16.36 6.81 3.19
N ARG A 27 17.55 6.68 2.59
CA ARG A 27 18.02 7.63 1.58
C ARG A 27 17.24 7.53 0.28
N LEU A 28 16.86 6.31 -0.13
CA LEU A 28 15.99 6.07 -1.28
C LEU A 28 14.59 6.66 -1.08
N ASN A 29 14.02 6.56 0.13
CA ASN A 29 12.70 7.14 0.41
C ASN A 29 12.69 8.69 0.38
N ASP A 30 13.81 9.34 0.66
CA ASP A 30 13.97 10.80 0.52
C ASP A 30 14.07 11.23 -0.95
N LEU A 31 14.68 10.38 -1.78
CA LEU A 31 14.99 10.64 -3.18
C LEU A 31 13.98 10.04 -4.16
N VAL A 32 12.91 9.40 -3.66
CA VAL A 32 11.96 8.67 -4.50
C VAL A 32 11.24 9.56 -5.51
N ASP A 33 10.96 10.81 -5.16
CA ASP A 33 10.26 11.75 -6.05
C ASP A 33 11.10 12.13 -7.28
N GLU A 34 12.42 12.20 -7.11
CA GLU A 34 13.36 12.57 -8.19
C GLU A 34 13.84 11.34 -8.99
N PHE A 35 14.02 10.20 -8.32
CA PHE A 35 14.65 9.00 -8.90
C PHE A 35 13.74 7.77 -8.97
N TRP A 36 12.42 7.93 -8.94
CA TRP A 36 11.46 6.82 -9.03
C TRP A 36 11.73 5.90 -10.23
N ALA A 37 12.15 6.44 -11.37
CA ALA A 37 12.42 5.66 -12.58
C ALA A 37 13.59 4.67 -12.37
N GLU A 38 14.70 5.11 -11.79
CA GLU A 38 15.84 4.22 -11.47
C GLU A 38 15.47 3.20 -10.39
N ILE A 39 14.70 3.63 -9.38
CA ILE A 39 14.29 2.77 -8.27
C ILE A 39 13.31 1.70 -8.77
N SER A 40 12.43 2.04 -9.72
CA SER A 40 11.46 1.11 -10.30
C SER A 40 12.12 -0.08 -10.98
N GLU A 41 13.27 0.10 -11.64
CA GLU A 41 14.03 -0.98 -12.25
C GLU A 41 14.50 -2.02 -11.22
N SER A 42 14.70 -1.58 -9.97
CA SER A 42 15.14 -2.42 -8.86
C SER A 42 14.06 -2.65 -7.79
N VAL A 43 12.78 -2.38 -8.08
CA VAL A 43 11.69 -2.54 -7.12
C VAL A 43 11.56 -3.97 -6.63
N SER A 44 11.82 -4.97 -7.49
CA SER A 44 11.78 -6.39 -7.13
C SER A 44 12.75 -6.75 -6.00
N LYS A 45 13.87 -6.04 -5.86
CA LYS A 45 14.78 -6.24 -4.72
C LYS A 45 14.19 -5.69 -3.42
N ILE A 46 13.47 -4.58 -3.51
CA ILE A 46 12.79 -3.94 -2.38
C ILE A 46 11.64 -4.82 -1.91
N GLU A 47 10.91 -5.46 -2.83
CA GLU A 47 9.87 -6.46 -2.52
C GLU A 47 10.45 -7.63 -1.70
N ILE A 48 11.55 -8.23 -2.17
CA ILE A 48 12.22 -9.33 -1.45
C ILE A 48 12.64 -8.89 -0.03
N LEU A 49 13.14 -7.66 0.13
CA LEU A 49 13.53 -7.11 1.43
C LEU A 49 12.32 -6.82 2.34
N GLN A 50 11.17 -6.50 1.76
CA GLN A 50 9.92 -6.31 2.49
C GLN A 50 9.36 -7.64 2.98
N GLU A 51 9.46 -8.71 2.17
CA GLU A 51 9.01 -10.04 2.55
C GLU A 51 9.89 -10.67 3.65
N ASP A 52 11.14 -10.23 3.79
CA ASP A 52 12.05 -10.70 4.83
C ASP A 52 11.56 -10.26 6.23
N THR A 53 10.90 -11.17 6.93
CA THR A 53 10.34 -10.93 8.28
C THR A 53 11.43 -10.73 9.35
N ASN A 54 12.67 -11.11 9.05
CA ASN A 54 13.81 -10.94 9.95
C ASN A 54 14.38 -9.51 9.90
N PHE A 55 14.00 -8.73 8.89
CA PHE A 55 14.45 -7.37 8.69
C PHE A 55 13.58 -6.36 9.46
N LYS A 56 14.16 -5.71 10.47
CA LYS A 56 13.45 -4.70 11.30
C LYS A 56 12.91 -3.50 10.50
N TYR A 57 13.46 -3.25 9.32
CA TYR A 57 13.07 -2.13 8.46
C TYR A 57 12.26 -2.59 7.25
N ASN A 58 11.63 -3.76 7.31
CA ASN A 58 10.72 -4.27 6.28
C ASN A 58 9.57 -3.29 6.00
N LYS A 59 9.04 -2.62 7.04
CA LYS A 59 8.04 -1.57 6.90
C LYS A 59 8.56 -0.38 6.06
N LEU A 60 9.84 -0.02 6.20
CA LEU A 60 10.45 1.05 5.39
C LEU A 60 10.62 0.64 3.93
N ALA A 61 10.92 -0.63 3.67
CA ALA A 61 10.93 -1.17 2.31
C ALA A 61 9.52 -1.14 1.70
N ALA A 62 8.50 -1.51 2.48
CA ALA A 62 7.10 -1.47 2.04
C ALA A 62 6.65 -0.05 1.64
N ILE A 63 6.92 0.97 2.46
CA ILE A 63 6.50 2.34 2.12
C ILE A 63 7.27 2.88 0.90
N LEU A 64 8.55 2.53 0.76
CA LEU A 64 9.34 2.90 -0.42
C LEU A 64 8.75 2.26 -1.68
N ALA A 65 8.48 0.94 -1.66
CA ALA A 65 7.87 0.23 -2.78
C ALA A 65 6.52 0.87 -3.15
N SER A 66 5.67 1.14 -2.15
CA SER A 66 4.38 1.80 -2.34
C SER A 66 4.49 3.14 -3.06
N LYS A 67 5.44 4.00 -2.67
CA LYS A 67 5.69 5.28 -3.35
C LYS A 67 6.18 5.11 -4.79
N VAL A 68 7.05 4.13 -5.04
CA VAL A 68 7.52 3.85 -6.41
C VAL A 68 6.35 3.41 -7.29
N TYR A 69 5.51 2.49 -6.83
CA TYR A 69 4.31 2.06 -7.56
C TYR A 69 3.31 3.19 -7.77
N TYR A 70 3.20 4.12 -6.81
CA TYR A 70 2.40 5.33 -6.99
C TYR A 70 2.88 6.18 -8.18
N HIS A 71 4.19 6.38 -8.33
CA HIS A 71 4.73 7.09 -9.51
C HIS A 71 4.60 6.29 -10.81
N LEU A 72 4.59 4.95 -10.75
CA LEU A 72 4.29 4.07 -11.89
C LEU A 72 2.81 4.05 -12.28
N ALA A 73 1.93 4.75 -11.52
CA ALA A 73 0.47 4.70 -11.65
C ALA A 73 -0.16 3.31 -11.42
N GLU A 74 0.59 2.38 -10.82
CA GLU A 74 0.12 1.04 -10.43
C GLU A 74 -0.45 1.10 -9.00
N TYR A 75 -1.65 1.66 -8.88
CA TYR A 75 -2.26 1.97 -7.58
C TYR A 75 -2.61 0.72 -6.75
N GLU A 76 -2.89 -0.42 -7.38
CA GLU A 76 -3.28 -1.64 -6.67
C GLU A 76 -2.12 -2.21 -5.84
N ASP A 77 -0.94 -2.36 -6.46
CA ASP A 77 0.28 -2.77 -5.77
C ASP A 77 0.74 -1.69 -4.78
N ALA A 78 0.64 -0.41 -5.16
CA ALA A 78 0.95 0.69 -4.27
C ALA A 78 0.13 0.62 -2.97
N LEU A 79 -1.18 0.34 -3.08
CA LEU A 79 -2.06 0.18 -1.93
C LEU A 79 -1.69 -1.06 -1.11
N HIS A 80 -1.40 -2.20 -1.75
CA HIS A 80 -0.98 -3.41 -1.03
C HIS A 80 0.26 -3.17 -0.16
N PHE A 81 1.29 -2.53 -0.72
CA PHE A 81 2.50 -2.19 0.03
C PHE A 81 2.28 -1.11 1.08
N ALA A 82 1.40 -0.13 0.83
CA ALA A 82 1.00 0.87 1.83
C ALA A 82 0.35 0.21 3.05
N LEU A 83 -0.56 -0.74 2.81
CA LEU A 83 -1.20 -1.52 3.88
C LEU A 83 -0.20 -2.40 4.63
N CYS A 84 0.84 -2.90 3.95
CA CYS A 84 1.90 -3.67 4.59
C CYS A 84 2.81 -2.81 5.50
N ALA A 85 2.98 -1.53 5.15
CA ALA A 85 3.76 -0.59 5.95
C ALA A 85 3.09 -0.19 7.28
N GLU A 86 1.76 -0.34 7.38
CA GLU A 86 0.85 -0.11 8.52
C GLU A 86 1.23 1.07 9.44
N GLU A 87 2.26 0.91 10.26
CA GLU A 87 2.77 1.90 11.21
C GLU A 87 3.47 3.10 10.56
N LEU A 88 4.10 2.91 9.39
CA LEU A 88 4.78 3.99 8.65
C LEU A 88 3.87 4.69 7.64
N PHE A 89 2.67 4.14 7.41
CA PHE A 89 1.68 4.78 6.56
C PHE A 89 0.88 5.78 7.39
N ASP A 90 1.38 7.02 7.46
CA ASP A 90 0.69 8.10 8.12
C ASP A 90 -0.54 8.55 7.30
N THR A 91 -1.70 7.97 7.59
CA THR A 91 -3.00 8.51 7.15
C THR A 91 -3.19 9.96 7.64
N ASN A 92 -2.48 10.32 8.71
CA ASN A 92 -2.28 11.64 9.33
C ASN A 92 -1.95 12.78 8.34
N SER A 93 -1.14 12.45 7.33
CA SER A 93 -0.40 13.47 6.59
C SER A 93 -1.19 13.95 5.38
N PRO A 94 -1.37 15.28 5.18
CA PRO A 94 -2.02 15.84 3.99
C PRO A 94 -1.04 15.84 2.81
N SER A 95 -0.68 14.63 2.35
CA SER A 95 0.17 14.42 1.19
C SER A 95 -0.70 13.94 0.03
N GLU A 96 -0.43 14.42 -1.19
CA GLU A 96 -1.14 13.99 -2.41
C GLU A 96 -1.09 12.46 -2.59
N PHE A 97 0.02 11.83 -2.19
CA PHE A 97 0.18 10.38 -2.14
C PHE A 97 -0.87 9.74 -1.23
N VAL A 98 -1.01 10.25 0.00
CA VAL A 98 -1.94 9.73 1.00
C VAL A 98 -3.38 9.94 0.53
N GLU A 99 -3.75 11.14 0.08
CA GLU A 99 -5.12 11.42 -0.41
C GLU A 99 -5.52 10.53 -1.61
N THR A 100 -4.60 10.34 -2.56
CA THR A 100 -4.84 9.46 -3.71
C THR A 100 -4.97 8.00 -3.26
N MET A 101 -4.09 7.55 -2.37
CA MET A 101 -4.10 6.18 -1.86
C MET A 101 -5.38 5.89 -1.07
N LEU A 102 -5.85 6.85 -0.25
CA LEU A 102 -7.13 6.72 0.46
C LEU A 102 -8.33 6.71 -0.50
N SER A 103 -8.31 7.54 -1.55
CA SER A 103 -9.39 7.54 -2.55
C SER A 103 -9.50 6.17 -3.23
N LYS A 104 -8.36 5.63 -3.70
CA LYS A 104 -8.28 4.28 -4.29
C LYS A 104 -8.64 3.18 -3.31
N CYS A 105 -8.28 3.35 -2.03
CA CYS A 105 -8.62 2.44 -0.94
C CYS A 105 -10.15 2.32 -0.77
N ILE A 106 -10.87 3.46 -0.79
CA ILE A 106 -12.33 3.48 -0.70
C ILE A 106 -12.97 2.82 -1.93
N ASP A 107 -12.54 3.20 -3.14
CA ASP A 107 -13.05 2.62 -4.39
C ASP A 107 -12.93 1.07 -4.33
N LYS A 108 -11.75 0.58 -3.96
CA LYS A 108 -11.49 -0.86 -3.86
C LYS A 108 -12.32 -1.52 -2.77
N TYR A 109 -12.53 -0.85 -1.64
CA TYR A 109 -13.37 -1.37 -0.56
C TYR A 109 -14.83 -1.54 -1.01
N ILE A 110 -15.38 -0.55 -1.73
CA ILE A 110 -16.74 -0.61 -2.30
C ILE A 110 -16.85 -1.76 -3.31
N GLU A 111 -15.88 -1.90 -4.21
CA GLU A 111 -15.84 -2.99 -5.19
C GLU A 111 -15.85 -4.37 -4.52
N LEU A 112 -15.03 -4.56 -3.47
CA LEU A 112 -14.94 -5.83 -2.75
C LEU A 112 -16.25 -6.13 -1.99
N ARG A 113 -16.88 -5.14 -1.39
CA ARG A 113 -18.17 -5.31 -0.71
C ARG A 113 -19.29 -5.66 -1.69
N ALA A 114 -19.36 -4.97 -2.83
CA ALA A 114 -20.31 -5.28 -3.90
C ALA A 114 -20.10 -6.68 -4.49
N ALA A 115 -18.84 -7.15 -4.59
CA ALA A 115 -18.52 -8.50 -5.01
C ALA A 115 -18.95 -9.57 -3.98
N GLN A 116 -18.75 -9.30 -2.68
CA GLN A 116 -19.21 -10.19 -1.59
C GLN A 116 -20.74 -10.36 -1.61
N GLU A 117 -21.51 -9.28 -1.79
CA GLU A 117 -22.97 -9.35 -1.89
C GLU A 117 -23.40 -10.22 -3.10
N LYS A 118 -22.78 -10.04 -4.27
CA LYS A 118 -23.05 -10.89 -5.45
C LYS A 118 -22.71 -12.36 -5.23
N THR A 119 -21.65 -12.66 -4.47
CA THR A 119 -21.32 -14.04 -4.09
C THR A 119 -22.33 -14.63 -3.09
N SER A 120 -22.91 -13.82 -2.20
CA SER A 120 -23.92 -14.28 -1.25
C SER A 120 -25.29 -14.57 -1.88
N ASP A 121 -25.67 -13.85 -2.93
CA ASP A 121 -26.92 -14.08 -3.69
C ASP A 121 -26.81 -15.28 -4.65
N ALA A 122 -25.60 -15.65 -5.06
CA ALA A 122 -25.29 -16.75 -5.97
C ALA A 122 -24.88 -18.03 -5.22
N MET A 123 -25.75 -18.56 -4.35
CA MET A 123 -25.60 -19.91 -3.76
C MET A 123 -25.85 -21.02 -4.81
N GLY A 124 -25.21 -20.92 -5.96
CA GLY A 124 -25.31 -21.87 -7.07
C GLY A 124 -24.29 -21.54 -8.15
N ILE A 125 -23.37 -22.48 -8.37
CA ILE A 125 -22.34 -22.56 -9.41
C ILE A 125 -20.97 -21.98 -9.00
N GLY A 126 -20.06 -22.92 -8.75
CA GLY A 126 -18.73 -22.67 -8.22
C GLY A 126 -17.74 -22.07 -9.21
N LEU A 127 -16.85 -21.26 -8.63
CA LEU A 127 -15.42 -21.05 -8.91
C LEU A 127 -15.03 -20.62 -10.36
N PRO A 128 -14.05 -19.72 -10.45
CA PRO A 128 -12.69 -20.21 -10.34
C PRO A 128 -12.04 -19.77 -9.05
N ARG A 129 -11.36 -20.72 -8.44
CA ARG A 129 -10.20 -20.50 -7.59
C ARG A 129 -9.20 -19.79 -8.50
N GLN A 130 -9.09 -18.47 -8.45
CA GLN A 130 -7.85 -17.86 -8.95
C GLN A 130 -6.80 -18.11 -7.87
N GLU A 131 -6.08 -19.21 -8.07
CA GLU A 131 -4.75 -19.38 -7.55
C GLU A 131 -3.90 -18.20 -8.03
N SER A 132 -3.56 -17.31 -7.11
CA SER A 132 -2.41 -16.43 -7.26
C SER A 132 -1.77 -16.31 -5.89
N THR A 133 -0.84 -17.24 -5.69
CA THR A 133 0.36 -17.20 -4.85
C THR A 133 0.55 -15.90 -4.06
N GLY A 134 0.55 -16.00 -2.74
CA GLY A 134 1.01 -14.96 -1.81
C GLY A 134 -0.10 -14.16 -1.13
N ASP A 135 0.25 -13.49 -0.02
CA ASP A 135 -0.57 -12.63 0.86
C ASP A 135 -1.40 -11.50 0.16
N ARG A 136 -1.40 -11.44 -1.17
CA ARG A 136 -2.07 -10.44 -2.03
C ARG A 136 -3.56 -10.70 -2.27
N SER A 137 -4.16 -11.71 -1.64
CA SER A 137 -5.59 -11.97 -1.82
C SER A 137 -6.45 -10.89 -1.14
N TRP A 138 -7.14 -10.11 -1.96
CA TRP A 138 -8.17 -9.15 -1.54
C TRP A 138 -9.49 -9.81 -1.09
N GLY A 139 -9.53 -11.13 -0.93
CA GLY A 139 -10.72 -11.85 -0.49
C GLY A 139 -11.15 -11.49 0.93
N ALA A 140 -12.40 -11.78 1.28
CA ALA A 140 -13.01 -11.49 2.59
C ALA A 140 -12.22 -12.00 3.81
N SER A 141 -11.43 -13.06 3.63
CA SER A 141 -10.57 -13.66 4.66
C SER A 141 -9.09 -13.24 4.54
N GLY A 142 -8.74 -12.39 3.58
CA GLY A 142 -7.37 -11.93 3.34
C GLY A 142 -6.88 -11.01 4.45
N SER A 143 -5.65 -11.20 4.89
CA SER A 143 -4.90 -10.29 5.76
C SER A 143 -4.93 -8.85 5.22
N THR A 144 -4.79 -8.70 3.90
CA THR A 144 -4.87 -7.43 3.17
C THR A 144 -6.25 -6.76 3.29
N TYR A 145 -7.34 -7.52 3.24
CA TYR A 145 -8.70 -6.98 3.41
C TYR A 145 -8.94 -6.44 4.82
N LYS A 146 -8.46 -7.13 5.87
CA LYS A 146 -8.57 -6.62 7.25
C LYS A 146 -7.80 -5.32 7.46
N ARG A 147 -6.61 -5.21 6.86
CA ARG A 147 -5.81 -3.98 6.89
C ARG A 147 -6.52 -2.85 6.14
N LEU A 148 -7.10 -3.15 4.99
CA LEU A 148 -7.92 -2.20 4.22
C LEU A 148 -9.08 -1.67 5.07
N GLU A 149 -9.87 -2.56 5.67
CA GLU A 149 -11.00 -2.18 6.52
C GLU A 149 -10.56 -1.32 7.70
N PHE A 150 -9.43 -1.65 8.34
CA PHE A 150 -8.88 -0.86 9.44
C PHE A 150 -8.48 0.56 9.01
N VAL A 151 -7.88 0.71 7.82
CA VAL A 151 -7.51 2.03 7.28
C VAL A 151 -8.75 2.85 6.92
N VAL A 152 -9.77 2.21 6.33
CA VAL A 152 -11.05 2.85 6.03
C VAL A 152 -11.76 3.29 7.31
N ASP A 153 -11.80 2.46 8.35
CA ASP A 153 -12.44 2.81 9.63
C ASP A 153 -11.72 3.99 10.31
N LYS A 154 -10.38 4.01 10.31
CA LYS A 154 -9.60 5.19 10.73
C LYS A 154 -9.90 6.45 9.92
N MET A 155 -10.12 6.31 8.61
CA MET A 155 -10.50 7.44 7.75
C MET A 155 -11.90 7.95 8.09
N PHE A 156 -12.85 7.06 8.37
CA PHE A 156 -14.19 7.44 8.83
C PHE A 156 -14.12 8.20 10.15
N ASP A 157 -13.41 7.67 11.14
CA ASP A 157 -13.24 8.32 12.46
C ASP A 157 -12.67 9.74 12.31
N ARG A 158 -11.69 9.90 11.44
CA ARG A 158 -11.15 11.22 11.07
C ARG A 158 -12.19 12.13 10.40
N CYS A 159 -12.96 11.63 9.44
CA CYS A 159 -14.03 12.43 8.81
C CYS A 159 -15.06 12.88 9.86
N PHE A 160 -15.33 12.06 10.87
CA PHE A 160 -16.16 12.41 12.03
C PHE A 160 -15.50 13.49 12.90
N GLU A 161 -14.21 13.38 13.21
CA GLU A 161 -13.45 14.38 13.99
C GLU A 161 -13.40 15.74 13.28
N HIS A 162 -13.14 15.76 11.96
CA HIS A 162 -13.09 16.98 11.15
C HIS A 162 -14.47 17.57 10.82
N LYS A 163 -15.56 16.99 11.35
CA LYS A 163 -16.95 17.40 11.10
C LYS A 163 -17.33 17.44 9.62
N GLN A 164 -16.63 16.69 8.78
CA GLN A 164 -16.89 16.56 7.35
C GLN A 164 -18.01 15.55 7.10
N TYR A 165 -19.16 15.78 7.73
CA TYR A 165 -20.28 14.84 7.74
C TYR A 165 -20.89 14.60 6.35
N LYS A 166 -20.73 15.51 5.38
CA LYS A 166 -21.18 15.31 4.00
C LYS A 166 -20.36 14.27 3.25
N GLN A 167 -19.03 14.29 3.42
CA GLN A 167 -18.14 13.28 2.83
C GLN A 167 -18.31 11.94 3.56
N ALA A 168 -18.37 11.95 4.90
CA ALA A 168 -18.66 10.74 5.68
C ALA A 168 -20.00 10.10 5.30
N LEU A 169 -21.06 10.91 5.09
CA LEU A 169 -22.37 10.41 4.66
C LEU A 169 -22.36 9.90 3.21
N GLY A 170 -21.63 10.55 2.30
CA GLY A 170 -21.45 10.08 0.92
C GLY A 170 -20.78 8.70 0.90
N ILE A 171 -19.65 8.58 1.61
CA ILE A 171 -18.92 7.32 1.74
C ILE A 171 -19.79 6.28 2.48
N ALA A 172 -20.56 6.64 3.52
CA ALA A 172 -21.45 5.70 4.21
C ALA A 172 -22.58 5.17 3.31
N ILE A 173 -23.17 6.03 2.47
CA ILE A 173 -24.18 5.62 1.48
C ILE A 173 -23.56 4.72 0.40
N GLU A 174 -22.36 5.07 -0.09
CA GLU A 174 -21.64 4.29 -1.11
C GLU A 174 -21.13 2.95 -0.58
N THR A 175 -20.68 2.93 0.68
CA THR A 175 -20.27 1.70 1.39
C THR A 175 -21.46 0.97 2.00
N ARG A 176 -22.70 1.44 1.80
CA ARG A 176 -23.95 0.86 2.34
C ARG A 176 -23.83 0.47 3.82
N ARG A 177 -23.32 1.39 4.66
CA ARG A 177 -23.22 1.24 6.11
C ARG A 177 -24.27 2.07 6.83
#